data_AF-A0A439KLN5-F1
#
_entry.id   AF-A0A439KLN5-F1
#
_cell.length_a   1.000
_cell.length_b   1.000
_cell.length_c   1.000
_cell.angle_alpha   90.00
_cell.angle_beta   90.00
_cell.angle_gamma   90.00
#
_symmetry.space_group_name_H-M   'P 1'
#
loop_
_entity.id
_entity.type
_entity.pdbx_description
1 polymer ?
#
loop_
_entity_poly.entity_id
_entity_poly.type
_entity_poly.pdbx_seq_one_letter_code
_entity_poly.pdbx_strand_id
1 'polypeptide(L)'
;MKRPGRILLGLFCLLVAVWLVAPTIVVVPMSFNDKKSLAFPPSGFSWQWYQNFFTNPEWSASLVGSLKVAVVTAVFATVIGTLAAFGL
;
A
#
# COMPACT_ATOMS: atom_id res chain seq x y z
N MET A 1 -6.42 -25.79 24.25
CA MET A 1 -5.65 -26.51 23.20
C MET A 1 -6.14 -26.05 21.83
N LYS A 2 -5.39 -25.21 21.10
CA LYS A 2 -5.78 -24.77 19.75
C LYS A 2 -5.76 -25.99 18.82
N ARG A 3 -6.89 -26.32 18.20
CA ARG A 3 -6.99 -27.46 17.27
C ARG A 3 -5.91 -27.31 16.17
N PRO A 4 -5.13 -28.36 15.87
CA PRO A 4 -3.97 -28.28 14.96
C PRO A 4 -4.34 -27.72 13.58
N GLY A 5 -5.57 -27.96 13.11
CA GLY A 5 -6.08 -27.38 11.86
C GLY A 5 -6.13 -25.84 11.83
N ARG A 6 -6.37 -25.16 12.96
CA ARG A 6 -6.36 -23.68 13.00
C ARG A 6 -4.96 -23.11 12.86
N ILE A 7 -3.96 -23.82 13.38
CA ILE A 7 -2.55 -23.42 13.28
C ILE A 7 -2.06 -23.62 11.84
N LEU A 8 -2.39 -24.76 11.24
CA LEU A 8 -2.03 -25.07 9.86
C LEU A 8 -2.64 -24.05 8.87
N LEU A 9 -3.92 -23.72 9.05
CA LEU A 9 -4.60 -22.73 8.22
C LEU A 9 -4.02 -21.32 8.42
N GLY A 10 -3.68 -20.95 9.66
CA GLY A 10 -2.99 -19.70 9.94
C GLY A 10 -1.61 -19.60 9.26
N LEU A 11 -0.82 -20.68 9.30
CA LEU A 11 0.48 -20.75 8.63
C LEU A 11 0.33 -20.65 7.10
N PHE A 12 -0.66 -21.33 6.53
CA PHE A 12 -0.95 -21.25 5.11
C PHE A 12 -1.34 -19.83 4.68
N CYS A 13 -2.26 -19.17 5.40
CA CYS A 13 -2.63 -17.78 5.13
C CYS A 13 -1.43 -16.83 5.25
N LEU A 14 -0.55 -17.05 6.24
CA LEU A 14 0.67 -16.26 6.39
C LEU A 14 1.60 -16.43 5.19
N LEU A 15 1.81 -17.66 4.73
CA LEU A 15 2.63 -17.96 3.55
C LEU A 15 2.09 -17.27 2.29
N VAL A 16 0.77 -17.32 2.07
CA VAL A 16 0.12 -16.64 0.94
C VAL A 16 0.26 -15.12 1.07
N ALA A 17 0.04 -14.56 2.26
CA ALA A 17 0.20 -13.12 2.49
C ALA A 17 1.64 -12.65 2.23
N VAL A 18 2.64 -13.41 2.71
CA VAL A 18 4.06 -13.12 2.45
C VAL A 18 4.36 -13.21 0.96
N TRP A 19 3.85 -14.23 0.26
CA TRP A 19 4.05 -14.37 -1.18
C TRP A 19 3.48 -13.19 -1.98
N LEU A 20 2.28 -12.71 -1.61
CA LEU A 20 1.65 -11.56 -2.24
C LEU A 20 2.38 -10.23 -1.96
N VAL A 21 2.96 -10.07 -0.77
CA VAL A 21 3.71 -8.87 -0.37
C VAL A 21 5.17 -8.91 -0.84
N ALA A 22 5.77 -10.09 -1.03
CA ALA A 22 7.16 -10.26 -1.46
C ALA A 22 7.59 -9.37 -2.64
N PRO A 23 6.82 -9.24 -3.75
CA PRO A 23 7.23 -8.37 -4.85
C PRO A 23 7.26 -6.88 -4.49
N THR A 24 6.46 -6.43 -3.51
CA THR A 24 6.45 -5.02 -3.10
C THR A 24 7.63 -4.66 -2.22
N ILE A 25 8.28 -5.65 -1.58
CA ILE A 25 9.47 -5.43 -0.75
C ILE A 25 10.63 -4.86 -1.59
N VAL A 26 10.70 -5.16 -2.89
CA VAL A 26 11.72 -4.61 -3.80
C VAL A 26 11.64 -3.08 -3.90
N VAL A 27 10.47 -2.49 -3.67
CA VAL A 27 10.27 -1.03 -3.68
C VAL A 27 10.99 -0.36 -2.50
N VAL A 28 11.16 -1.06 -1.37
CA VAL A 28 11.79 -0.51 -0.16
C VAL A 28 13.27 -0.16 -0.39
N PRO A 29 14.17 -1.07 -0.82
CA PRO A 29 15.55 -0.69 -1.09
C PRO A 29 15.66 0.31 -2.25
N MET A 30 14.72 0.29 -3.20
CA MET A 30 14.69 1.29 -4.28
C MET A 30 14.30 2.69 -3.79
N SER A 31 13.47 2.83 -2.75
CA SER A 31 13.09 4.14 -2.20
C SER A 31 14.26 4.87 -1.52
N PHE A 32 15.32 4.13 -1.15
CA PHE A 32 16.55 4.67 -0.58
C PHE A 32 17.63 5.01 -1.62
N ASN A 33 17.33 4.93 -2.92
CA ASN A 33 18.32 5.22 -3.95
C ASN A 33 18.59 6.74 -4.10
N ASP A 34 19.87 7.09 -4.12
CA ASP A 34 20.36 8.48 -4.18
C ASP A 34 20.24 9.11 -5.58
N LYS A 35 20.10 8.31 -6.63
CA LYS A 35 20.03 8.80 -8.02
C LYS A 35 18.62 8.75 -8.58
N LYS A 36 18.24 9.77 -9.36
CA LYS A 36 17.01 9.86 -10.19
C LYS A 36 16.92 8.81 -11.31
N SER A 37 17.91 7.94 -11.45
CA SER A 37 18.02 6.95 -12.51
C SER A 37 17.78 5.55 -11.94
N LEU A 38 16.91 4.78 -12.60
CA LEU A 38 16.59 3.37 -12.30
C LEU A 38 17.76 2.42 -12.64
N ALA A 39 19.01 2.87 -12.48
CA ALA A 39 20.21 2.08 -12.74
C ALA A 39 20.54 1.22 -11.52
N PHE A 40 20.57 -0.09 -11.74
CA PHE A 40 21.04 -1.09 -10.78
C PHE A 40 22.56 -1.21 -10.95
N PRO A 41 23.41 -1.16 -9.90
CA PRO A 41 23.13 -1.10 -8.46
C PRO A 41 23.04 0.34 -7.90
N PRO A 42 22.15 0.58 -6.89
CA PRO A 42 22.04 1.87 -6.21
C PRO A 42 23.36 2.21 -5.50
N SER A 43 23.95 3.35 -5.86
CA SER A 43 25.16 3.88 -5.23
C SER A 43 24.74 4.97 -4.25
N GLY A 44 24.63 4.63 -2.97
CA GLY A 44 24.28 5.54 -1.88
C GLY A 44 22.91 5.28 -1.26
N PHE A 45 22.83 5.45 0.06
CA PHE A 45 21.59 5.40 0.84
C PHE A 45 21.09 6.82 1.07
N SER A 46 19.87 7.11 0.62
CA SER A 46 19.31 8.47 0.58
C SER A 46 17.91 8.55 1.18
N TRP A 47 17.68 9.61 1.96
CA TRP A 47 16.36 9.97 2.49
C TRP A 47 15.67 11.08 1.69
N GLN A 48 16.30 11.52 0.58
CA GLN A 48 15.85 12.69 -0.19
C GLN A 48 14.40 12.59 -0.66
N TRP A 49 13.92 11.39 -1.02
CA TRP A 49 12.57 11.16 -1.51
C TRP A 49 11.52 11.31 -0.40
N TYR A 50 11.85 10.83 0.80
CA TYR A 50 11.01 11.01 1.97
C TYR A 50 10.94 12.49 2.35
N GLN A 51 12.06 13.20 2.36
CA GLN A 51 12.08 14.65 2.62
C GLN A 51 11.25 15.41 1.57
N ASN A 52 11.48 15.13 0.28
CA ASN A 52 10.76 15.77 -0.83
C ASN A 52 9.25 15.54 -0.76
N PHE A 53 8.80 14.36 -0.33
CA PHE A 53 7.37 14.09 -0.13
C PHE A 53 6.72 15.04 0.89
N PHE A 54 7.43 15.36 1.99
CA PHE A 54 6.90 16.25 3.02
C PHE A 54 7.14 17.74 2.74
N THR A 55 8.19 18.10 2.00
CA THR A 55 8.51 19.50 1.71
C THR A 55 7.87 20.04 0.44
N ASN A 56 7.52 19.18 -0.52
CA ASN A 56 6.96 19.61 -1.79
C ASN A 56 5.42 19.74 -1.71
N PRO A 57 4.85 20.95 -1.90
CA PRO A 57 3.41 21.17 -1.84
C PRO A 57 2.60 20.39 -2.88
N GLU A 58 3.19 20.01 -4.02
CA GLU A 58 2.48 19.21 -5.04
C GLU A 58 2.19 17.79 -4.55
N TRP A 59 3.12 17.18 -3.79
CA TRP A 59 2.94 15.84 -3.23
C TRP A 59 1.85 15.83 -2.16
N SER A 60 1.85 16.82 -1.26
CA SER A 60 0.83 16.94 -0.24
C SER A 60 -0.54 17.29 -0.83
N ALA A 61 -0.60 18.18 -1.82
CA ALA A 61 -1.84 18.50 -2.54
C ALA A 61 -2.42 17.29 -3.27
N SER A 62 -1.57 16.51 -3.94
CA SER A 62 -1.97 15.27 -4.64
C SER A 62 -2.50 14.22 -3.66
N LEU A 63 -1.82 14.01 -2.53
CA LEU A 63 -2.26 13.11 -1.46
C LEU A 63 -3.66 13.50 -0.95
N VAL A 64 -3.87 14.79 -0.65
CA VAL A 64 -5.15 15.30 -0.17
C VAL A 64 -6.24 15.17 -1.24
N GLY A 65 -5.90 15.44 -2.51
CA GLY A 65 -6.81 15.25 -3.64
C GLY A 65 -7.29 13.80 -3.75
N SER A 66 -6.37 12.85 -3.75
CA SER A 66 -6.68 11.42 -3.79
C SER A 66 -7.49 10.95 -2.58
N LEU A 67 -7.15 11.40 -1.37
CA LEU A 67 -7.89 11.07 -0.16
C LEU A 67 -9.33 11.58 -0.21
N LYS A 68 -9.55 12.82 -0.67
CA LYS A 68 -10.91 13.39 -0.83
C LYS A 68 -11.74 12.53 -1.78
N VAL A 69 -11.20 12.19 -2.94
CA VAL A 69 -11.90 11.34 -3.91
C VAL A 69 -12.18 9.97 -3.31
N ALA A 70 -11.19 9.33 -2.69
CA ALA A 70 -11.34 8.00 -2.08
C ALA A 70 -12.45 7.96 -1.03
N VAL A 71 -12.52 8.95 -0.13
CA VAL A 71 -13.54 9.03 0.93
C VAL A 71 -14.92 9.21 0.34
N VAL A 72 -15.08 10.16 -0.59
CA VAL A 72 -16.37 10.42 -1.25
C VAL A 72 -16.83 9.15 -1.97
N THR A 73 -15.97 8.54 -2.79
CA THR A 73 -16.29 7.31 -3.52
C THR A 73 -16.64 6.16 -2.57
N ALA A 74 -15.90 5.96 -1.48
CA ALA A 74 -16.17 4.89 -0.52
C ALA A 74 -17.54 5.04 0.15
N VAL A 75 -17.92 6.27 0.55
CA VAL A 75 -19.23 6.55 1.15
C VAL A 75 -20.35 6.25 0.17
N PHE A 76 -20.28 6.82 -1.04
CA PHE A 76 -21.32 6.61 -2.05
C PHE A 76 -21.43 5.13 -2.47
N ALA A 77 -20.30 4.46 -2.71
CA ALA A 77 -20.28 3.04 -3.06
C ALA A 77 -20.90 2.17 -1.95
N THR A 78 -20.62 2.47 -0.69
CA THR A 78 -21.18 1.72 0.44
C THR A 78 -22.68 1.94 0.58
N VAL A 79 -23.14 3.20 0.49
CA VAL A 79 -24.58 3.52 0.59
C VAL A 79 -25.36 2.87 -0.55
N ILE A 80 -24.91 3.09 -1.79
CA ILE A 80 -25.59 2.55 -2.97
C ILE A 80 -25.54 1.01 -2.96
N GLY A 81 -24.39 0.41 -2.65
CA GLY A 81 -24.24 -1.04 -2.57
C GLY A 81 -25.11 -1.67 -1.49
N THR A 82 -25.25 -1.01 -0.34
CA THR A 82 -26.12 -1.46 0.75
C THR A 82 -27.59 -1.39 0.33
N LEU A 83 -28.03 -0.28 -0.27
CA LEU A 83 -29.41 -0.12 -0.76
C LEU A 83 -29.73 -1.15 -1.85
N ALA A 84 -28.80 -1.41 -2.76
CA ALA A 84 -28.95 -2.44 -3.79
C ALA A 84 -29.07 -3.85 -3.20
N ALA A 85 -28.30 -4.17 -2.16
CA ALA A 85 -28.38 -5.45 -1.46
C ALA A 85 -29.72 -5.66 -0.75
N PHE A 86 -30.36 -4.60 -0.24
CA PHE A 86 -31.71 -4.67 0.34
C PHE A 86 -32.82 -4.75 -0.72
N GLY A 87 -32.56 -4.30 -1.95
CA GLY A 87 -33.53 -4.32 -3.06
C GLY A 87 -33.54 -5.61 -3.88
N LEU A 88 -32.55 -6.50 -3.66
CA LEU A 88 -32.47 -7.86 -4.22
C LEU A 88 -33.18 -8.86 -3.31
#